data_AF-A0A183NDG5-F1
#
_entry.id   AF-A0A183NDG5-F1
#
_cell.length_a   1.000
_cell.length_b   1.000
_cell.length_c   1.000
_cell.angle_alpha   90.00
_cell.angle_beta   90.00
_cell.angle_gamma   90.00
#
_symmetry.space_group_name_H-M   'P 1'
#
loop_
_entity.id
_entity.type
_entity.pdbx_description
1 polymer ?
#
loop_
_entity_poly.entity_id
_entity_poly.type
_entity_poly.pdbx_seq_one_letter_code
_entity_poly.pdbx_strand_id
1 'polypeptide(L)'
;MSKLGQLKSSANFSAEDASRQRSELLIARKRADELSHDLSKKIAELELLQRRVADLERQLTDERKDFESQLLFQRQEVNRLKEELEESFREFTDLMNTKIALDQEILMYRKMLEGEESRLNLTPAPRDSPFNIPVKRRRVDGDFEGDESNASLTGASYSSSRTRFAYRVSSTARGPVEFFKEQDTHGKWIKIHNSSNDEMNLGGWELVHEADGHETRFKFSRAFSLKPGALCTIWSQDAEGNSHNPPADLTMKNKSFHPGTDVTILLLDADGEEQAKCTVKREKIRPGVNFDRKSGVRAHDEVSVLIGFNFS
;
A
#
# COMPACT_ATOMS: atom_id res chain seq x y z
N MET A 1 57.98 49.30 -72.19
CA MET A 1 57.97 49.00 -70.74
C MET A 1 59.11 48.05 -70.42
N SER A 2 59.91 48.34 -69.39
CA SER A 2 61.13 47.57 -69.07
C SER A 2 60.80 46.25 -68.38
N LYS A 3 61.43 45.15 -68.83
CA LYS A 3 61.31 43.77 -68.30
C LYS A 3 61.61 43.69 -66.78
N LEU A 4 62.42 44.62 -66.28
CA LEU A 4 62.72 44.80 -64.87
C LEU A 4 61.49 45.23 -64.06
N GLY A 5 60.61 46.05 -64.63
CA GLY A 5 59.37 46.50 -63.99
C GLY A 5 58.39 45.34 -63.79
N GLN A 6 58.23 44.48 -64.80
CA GLN A 6 57.38 43.29 -64.70
C GLN A 6 57.90 42.28 -63.67
N LEU A 7 59.21 42.05 -63.61
CA LEU A 7 59.82 41.19 -62.59
C LEU A 7 59.63 41.75 -61.17
N LYS A 8 59.78 43.06 -60.99
CA LYS A 8 59.52 43.72 -59.70
C LYS A 8 58.05 43.62 -59.28
N SER A 9 57.11 43.85 -60.20
CA SER A 9 55.68 43.69 -59.92
C SER A 9 55.30 42.25 -59.59
N SER A 10 55.87 41.26 -60.31
CA SER A 10 55.65 39.85 -60.04
C SER A 10 56.26 39.41 -58.70
N ALA A 11 57.45 39.91 -58.36
CA ALA A 11 58.08 39.66 -57.06
C ALA A 11 57.28 40.29 -55.91
N ASN A 12 56.77 41.52 -56.08
CA ASN A 12 55.92 42.17 -55.09
C ASN A 12 54.61 41.41 -54.88
N PHE A 13 53.96 40.96 -55.96
CA PHE A 13 52.75 40.15 -55.88
C PHE A 13 53.01 38.81 -55.16
N SER A 14 54.13 38.14 -55.49
CA SER A 14 54.52 36.90 -54.82
C SER A 14 54.83 37.10 -53.33
N ALA A 15 55.44 38.23 -52.95
CA ALA A 15 55.70 38.57 -51.55
C ALA A 15 54.41 38.87 -50.77
N GLU A 16 53.45 39.55 -51.41
CA GLU A 16 52.14 39.85 -50.85
C GLU A 16 51.31 38.57 -50.64
N ASP A 17 51.31 37.67 -51.62
CA ASP A 17 50.63 36.37 -51.52
C ASP A 17 51.26 35.47 -50.45
N ALA A 18 52.59 35.45 -50.35
CA ALA A 18 53.28 34.74 -49.27
C ALA A 18 52.97 35.32 -47.87
N SER A 19 52.83 36.65 -47.76
CA SER A 19 52.40 37.32 -46.53
C SER A 19 50.97 36.95 -46.15
N ARG A 20 50.06 36.94 -47.15
CA ARG A 20 48.67 36.53 -46.97
C ARG A 20 48.57 35.08 -46.50
N GLN A 21 49.25 34.15 -47.15
CA GLN A 21 49.30 32.73 -46.75
C GLN A 21 49.85 32.55 -45.33
N ARG A 22 50.88 33.30 -44.93
CA ARG A 22 51.38 33.30 -43.55
C ARG A 22 50.32 33.79 -42.56
N SER A 23 49.59 34.85 -42.90
CA SER A 23 48.52 35.36 -42.05
C SER A 23 47.38 34.34 -41.88
N GLU A 24 46.98 33.68 -42.96
CA GLU A 24 45.95 32.63 -42.95
C GLU A 24 46.40 31.41 -42.14
N LEU A 25 47.67 31.00 -42.26
CA LEU A 25 48.27 29.94 -41.43
C LEU A 25 48.29 30.29 -39.95
N LEU A 26 48.59 31.54 -39.57
CA LEU A 26 48.56 31.97 -38.17
C LEU A 26 47.14 31.92 -37.61
N ILE A 27 46.13 32.34 -38.39
CA ILE A 27 44.73 32.27 -37.99
C ILE A 27 44.30 30.80 -37.84
N ALA A 28 44.66 29.94 -38.79
CA ALA A 28 44.34 28.52 -38.73
C ALA A 28 45.00 27.84 -37.51
N ARG A 29 46.26 28.17 -37.21
CA ARG A 29 46.97 27.67 -36.03
C ARG A 29 46.30 28.12 -34.73
N LYS A 30 45.95 29.40 -34.62
CA LYS A 30 45.23 29.91 -33.45
C LYS A 30 43.91 29.19 -33.23
N ARG A 31 43.13 28.96 -34.29
CA ARG A 31 41.89 28.16 -34.22
C ARG A 31 42.14 26.72 -33.79
N ALA A 32 43.22 26.10 -34.27
CA ALA A 32 43.59 24.74 -33.85
C ALA A 32 43.95 24.69 -32.35
N ASP A 33 44.66 25.69 -31.84
CA ASP A 33 45.00 25.81 -30.41
C ASP A 33 43.74 26.04 -29.56
N GLU A 34 42.83 26.91 -29.99
CA GLU A 34 41.53 27.15 -29.35
C GLU A 34 40.68 25.87 -29.29
N LEU A 35 40.54 25.16 -30.42
CA LEU A 35 39.81 23.88 -30.48
C LEU A 35 40.46 22.80 -29.60
N SER A 36 41.78 22.76 -29.52
CA SER A 36 42.50 21.80 -28.67
C SER A 36 42.28 22.08 -27.18
N HIS A 37 42.21 23.36 -26.80
CA HIS A 37 41.87 23.77 -25.45
C HIS A 37 40.42 23.39 -25.09
N ASP A 38 39.47 23.69 -25.98
CA ASP A 38 38.07 23.32 -25.78
C ASP A 38 37.87 21.82 -25.68
N LEU A 39 38.57 21.03 -26.51
CA LEU A 39 38.58 19.58 -26.43
C LEU A 39 39.09 19.09 -25.07
N SER A 40 40.22 19.64 -24.60
CA SER A 40 40.79 19.29 -23.29
C SER A 40 39.84 19.62 -22.15
N LYS A 41 39.15 20.77 -22.21
CA LYS A 41 38.13 21.17 -21.25
C LYS A 41 36.95 20.20 -21.25
N LYS A 42 36.48 19.78 -22.43
CA LYS A 42 35.38 18.83 -22.58
C LYS A 42 35.74 17.43 -22.10
N ILE A 43 36.97 16.98 -22.30
CA ILE A 43 37.47 15.72 -21.74
C ILE A 43 37.43 15.77 -20.20
N ALA A 44 37.93 16.85 -19.59
CA ALA A 44 37.91 17.00 -18.14
C ALA A 44 36.47 17.04 -17.58
N GLU A 45 35.54 17.68 -18.29
CA GLU A 45 34.12 17.70 -17.93
C GLU A 45 33.49 16.30 -18.01
N LEU A 46 33.80 15.52 -19.06
CA LEU A 46 33.35 14.14 -19.19
C LEU A 46 33.88 13.25 -18.08
N GLU A 47 35.17 13.36 -17.73
CA GLU A 47 35.75 12.59 -16.62
C GLU A 47 35.08 12.92 -15.28
N LEU A 48 34.79 14.20 -15.03
CA LEU A 48 34.08 14.63 -13.83
C LEU A 48 32.66 14.04 -13.78
N LEU A 49 31.93 14.12 -14.89
CA LEU A 49 30.58 13.56 -15.00
C LEU A 49 30.58 12.04 -14.84
N GLN A 50 31.56 11.34 -15.43
CA GLN A 50 31.71 9.89 -15.27
C GLN A 50 31.95 9.49 -13.81
N ARG A 51 32.81 10.22 -13.08
CA ARG A 51 33.00 10.00 -11.64
C ARG A 51 31.70 10.25 -10.87
N ARG A 52 30.98 11.32 -11.20
CA ARG A 52 29.71 11.64 -10.54
C ARG A 52 28.66 10.54 -10.77
N VAL A 53 28.59 9.99 -11.97
CA VAL A 53 27.70 8.85 -12.29
C VAL A 53 28.09 7.64 -11.46
N ALA A 54 29.37 7.27 -11.41
CA ALA A 54 29.84 6.12 -10.62
C ALA A 54 29.54 6.28 -9.11
N ASP A 55 29.71 7.49 -8.57
CA ASP A 55 29.37 7.79 -7.17
C ASP A 55 27.87 7.66 -6.90
N LEU A 56 27.02 8.17 -7.80
CA LEU A 56 25.56 8.06 -7.70
C LEU A 56 25.09 6.60 -7.82
N GLU A 57 25.68 5.83 -8.74
CA GLU A 57 25.41 4.40 -8.88
C GLU A 57 25.76 3.66 -7.59
N ARG A 58 26.93 3.94 -6.99
CA ARG A 58 27.33 3.36 -5.71
C ARG A 58 26.35 3.70 -4.59
N GLN A 59 25.98 4.98 -4.46
CA GLN A 59 25.00 5.43 -3.46
C GLN A 59 23.67 4.68 -3.61
N LEU A 60 23.18 4.55 -4.85
CA LEU A 60 21.95 3.83 -5.14
C LEU A 60 22.07 2.34 -4.77
N THR A 61 23.20 1.70 -5.04
CA THR A 61 23.42 0.30 -4.64
C THR A 61 23.46 0.12 -3.13
N ASP A 62 24.09 1.04 -2.40
CA ASP A 62 24.17 1.00 -0.94
C ASP A 62 22.77 1.22 -0.32
N GLU A 63 22.01 2.21 -0.80
CA GLU A 63 20.64 2.45 -0.35
C GLU A 63 19.73 1.24 -0.60
N ARG A 64 19.82 0.62 -1.78
CA ARG A 64 19.04 -0.60 -2.09
C ARG A 64 19.34 -1.72 -1.11
N LYS A 65 20.62 -1.93 -0.78
CA LYS A 65 21.05 -2.96 0.17
C LYS A 65 20.53 -2.67 1.58
N ASP A 66 20.57 -1.42 2.01
CA ASP A 66 20.06 -1.00 3.31
C ASP A 66 18.54 -1.22 3.40
N PHE A 67 17.78 -0.85 2.36
CA PHE A 67 16.35 -1.11 2.30
C PHE A 67 16.02 -2.60 2.29
N GLU A 68 16.78 -3.42 1.55
CA GLU A 68 16.59 -4.87 1.52
C GLU A 68 16.86 -5.49 2.89
N SER A 69 17.90 -5.05 3.59
CA SER A 69 18.22 -5.49 4.96
C SER A 69 17.11 -5.12 5.95
N GLN A 70 16.60 -3.89 5.88
CA GLN A 70 15.49 -3.43 6.73
C GLN A 70 14.21 -4.23 6.46
N LEU A 71 13.91 -4.49 5.18
CA LEU A 71 12.75 -5.30 4.80
C LEU A 71 12.87 -6.74 5.32
N LEU A 72 14.06 -7.33 5.25
CA LEU A 72 14.32 -8.67 5.77
C LEU A 72 14.16 -8.72 7.29
N PHE A 73 14.69 -7.74 8.02
CA PHE A 73 14.51 -7.61 9.46
C PHE A 73 13.03 -7.51 9.84
N GLN A 74 12.27 -6.64 9.17
CA GLN A 74 10.83 -6.50 9.42
C GLN A 74 10.06 -7.78 9.13
N ARG A 75 10.41 -8.51 8.05
CA ARG A 75 9.79 -9.81 7.75
C ARG A 75 10.07 -10.85 8.82
N GLN A 76 11.29 -10.88 9.36
CA GLN A 76 11.64 -11.77 10.46
C GLN A 76 10.85 -11.42 11.72
N GLU A 77 10.72 -10.14 12.05
CA GLU A 77 9.94 -9.71 13.22
C GLU A 77 8.45 -10.06 13.08
N VAL A 78 7.87 -9.88 11.90
CA VAL A 78 6.49 -10.31 11.62
C VAL A 78 6.32 -11.81 11.81
N ASN A 79 7.29 -12.63 11.39
CA ASN A 79 7.22 -14.07 11.59
C ASN A 79 7.34 -14.44 13.07
N ARG A 80 8.27 -13.79 13.80
CA ARG A 80 8.42 -13.97 15.25
C ARG A 80 7.12 -13.67 16.01
N LEU A 81 6.49 -12.55 15.71
CA LEU A 81 5.20 -12.17 16.33
C LEU A 81 4.06 -13.13 15.98
N LYS A 82 4.06 -13.69 14.77
CA LYS A 82 3.07 -14.71 14.38
C LYS A 82 3.27 -16.00 15.17
N GLU A 83 4.51 -16.46 15.33
CA GLU A 83 4.82 -17.65 16.12
C GLU A 83 4.40 -17.47 17.60
N GLU A 84 4.69 -16.28 18.17
CA GLU A 84 4.26 -15.91 19.53
C GLU A 84 2.74 -15.88 19.67
N LEU A 85 2.03 -15.35 18.67
CA LEU A 85 0.56 -15.36 18.64
C LEU A 85 -0.01 -16.79 18.54
N GLU A 86 0.58 -17.64 17.70
CA GLU A 86 0.18 -19.05 17.57
C GLU A 86 0.39 -19.82 18.88
N GLU A 87 1.47 -19.53 19.59
CA GLU A 87 1.73 -20.10 20.92
C GLU A 87 0.68 -19.65 21.94
N SER A 88 0.39 -18.35 21.99
CA SER A 88 -0.67 -17.81 22.87
C SER A 88 -2.05 -18.45 22.58
N PHE A 89 -2.39 -18.70 21.31
CA PHE A 89 -3.63 -19.40 20.97
C PHE A 89 -3.66 -20.85 21.42
N ARG A 90 -2.52 -21.56 21.39
CA ARG A 90 -2.40 -22.92 21.94
C ARG A 90 -2.66 -22.91 23.44
N GLU A 91 -1.98 -22.03 24.19
CA GLU A 91 -2.17 -21.89 25.64
C GLU A 91 -3.61 -21.54 26.01
N PHE A 92 -4.23 -20.61 25.26
CA PHE A 92 -5.63 -20.24 25.48
C PHE A 92 -6.58 -21.41 25.24
N THR A 93 -6.34 -22.20 24.20
CA THR A 93 -7.15 -23.38 23.88
C THR A 93 -7.03 -24.44 24.97
N ASP A 94 -5.82 -24.70 25.48
CA ASP A 94 -5.59 -25.63 26.58
C ASP A 94 -6.31 -25.17 27.85
N LEU A 95 -6.22 -23.88 28.19
CA LEU A 95 -6.92 -23.30 29.33
C LEU A 95 -8.45 -23.40 29.17
N MET A 96 -8.97 -23.12 27.97
CA MET A 96 -10.39 -23.27 27.66
C MET A 96 -10.85 -24.73 27.82
N ASN A 97 -10.05 -25.70 27.37
CA ASN A 97 -10.34 -27.12 27.53
C ASN A 97 -10.44 -27.51 29.02
N THR A 98 -9.50 -27.05 29.86
CA THR A 98 -9.61 -27.24 31.32
C THR A 98 -10.86 -26.60 31.91
N LYS A 99 -11.24 -25.40 31.46
CA LYS A 99 -12.47 -24.73 31.92
C LYS A 99 -13.72 -25.53 31.55
N ILE A 100 -13.78 -26.08 30.34
CA ILE A 100 -14.90 -26.93 29.89
C ILE A 100 -14.99 -28.19 30.76
N ALA A 101 -13.86 -28.83 31.06
CA ALA A 101 -13.82 -30.00 31.94
C ALA A 101 -14.37 -29.66 33.35
N LEU A 102 -13.94 -28.54 33.93
CA LEU A 102 -14.44 -28.07 35.22
C LEU A 102 -15.94 -27.75 35.20
N ASP A 103 -16.45 -27.13 34.14
CA ASP A 103 -17.89 -26.89 34.00
C ASP A 103 -18.69 -28.20 33.96
N GLN A 104 -18.17 -29.24 33.28
CA GLN A 104 -18.79 -30.56 33.24
C GLN A 104 -18.80 -31.21 34.63
N GLU A 105 -17.70 -31.11 35.38
CA GLU A 105 -17.63 -31.59 36.78
C GLU A 105 -18.67 -30.89 37.66
N ILE A 106 -18.76 -29.55 37.58
CA ILE A 106 -19.75 -28.76 38.32
C ILE A 106 -21.18 -29.18 37.97
N LEU A 107 -21.49 -29.38 36.69
CA LEU A 107 -22.80 -29.85 36.25
C LEU A 107 -23.12 -31.24 36.80
N MET A 108 -22.15 -32.15 36.79
CA MET A 108 -22.30 -33.48 37.37
C MET A 108 -22.57 -33.40 38.89
N TYR A 109 -21.81 -32.59 39.62
CA TYR A 109 -22.01 -32.39 41.06
C TYR A 109 -23.40 -31.82 41.37
N ARG A 110 -23.88 -30.85 40.59
CA ARG A 110 -25.26 -30.32 40.72
C ARG A 110 -26.31 -31.41 40.51
N LYS A 111 -26.18 -32.22 39.46
CA LYS A 111 -27.12 -33.29 39.14
C LYS A 111 -27.17 -34.39 40.21
N MET A 112 -26.02 -34.72 40.80
CA MET A 112 -25.94 -35.68 41.90
C MET A 112 -26.62 -35.14 43.17
N LEU A 113 -26.40 -33.85 43.49
CA LEU A 113 -27.07 -33.16 44.60
C LEU A 113 -28.59 -33.08 44.42
N GLU A 114 -29.07 -32.76 43.21
CA GLU A 114 -30.51 -32.76 42.89
C GLU A 114 -31.15 -34.14 43.10
N GLY A 115 -30.42 -35.22 42.80
CA GLY A 115 -30.85 -36.60 43.05
C GLY A 115 -30.95 -36.93 44.55
N GLU A 116 -29.99 -36.48 45.36
CA GLU A 116 -30.03 -36.63 46.81
C GLU A 116 -31.14 -35.77 47.46
N GLU A 117 -31.31 -34.52 47.03
CA GLU A 117 -32.39 -33.62 47.49
C GLU A 117 -33.78 -34.23 47.20
N SER A 118 -33.95 -34.86 46.03
CA SER A 118 -35.17 -35.57 45.63
C SER A 118 -35.48 -36.78 46.53
N ARG A 119 -34.46 -37.56 46.93
CA ARG A 119 -34.63 -38.72 47.84
C ARG A 119 -34.97 -38.31 49.27
N LEU A 120 -34.50 -37.14 49.69
CA LEU A 120 -34.70 -36.61 51.03
C LEU A 120 -35.98 -35.75 51.16
N ASN A 121 -36.81 -35.65 50.11
CA ASN A 121 -37.99 -34.78 50.04
C ASN A 121 -37.68 -33.32 50.43
N LEU A 122 -36.46 -32.87 50.17
CA LEU A 122 -36.08 -31.47 50.34
C LEU A 122 -36.63 -30.74 49.11
N THR A 123 -37.82 -30.17 49.23
CA THR A 123 -38.41 -29.32 48.19
C THR A 123 -37.38 -28.28 47.78
N PRO A 124 -36.98 -28.18 46.49
CA PRO A 124 -35.96 -27.22 46.11
C PRO A 124 -36.55 -25.82 46.30
N ALA A 125 -35.97 -25.03 47.21
CA ALA A 125 -36.26 -23.62 47.27
C ALA A 125 -35.89 -23.00 45.91
N PRO A 126 -36.73 -22.12 45.33
CA PRO A 126 -36.41 -21.48 44.07
C PRO A 126 -35.13 -20.67 44.27
N ARG A 127 -34.03 -21.12 43.66
CA ARG A 127 -32.78 -20.37 43.62
C ARG A 127 -32.91 -19.34 42.52
N ASP A 128 -33.08 -18.07 42.91
CA ASP A 128 -32.92 -16.94 42.02
C ASP A 128 -31.47 -16.92 41.51
N SER A 129 -31.24 -17.52 40.33
CA SER A 129 -29.98 -17.39 39.62
C SER A 129 -29.90 -16.00 39.00
N PRO A 130 -28.90 -15.16 39.34
CA PRO A 130 -28.76 -13.82 38.76
C PRO A 130 -28.33 -13.83 37.29
N PHE A 131 -28.17 -15.01 36.67
CA PHE A 131 -27.71 -15.17 35.29
C PHE A 131 -28.75 -15.77 34.33
N ASN A 132 -30.02 -15.83 34.73
CA ASN A 132 -31.07 -16.29 33.83
C ASN A 132 -31.48 -15.14 32.88
N ILE A 133 -30.74 -14.97 31.78
CA ILE A 133 -31.13 -14.05 30.69
C ILE A 133 -32.22 -14.76 29.87
N PRO A 134 -33.47 -14.27 29.86
CA PRO A 134 -34.50 -14.85 29.00
C PRO A 134 -34.19 -14.51 27.55
N VAL A 135 -33.84 -15.51 26.74
CA VAL A 135 -33.81 -15.38 25.28
C VAL A 135 -35.24 -15.20 24.80
N LYS A 136 -35.69 -13.95 24.71
CA LYS A 136 -36.89 -13.58 23.96
C LYS A 136 -36.63 -13.89 22.48
N ARG A 137 -37.10 -15.05 22.02
CA ARG A 137 -37.34 -15.29 20.59
C ARG A 137 -38.41 -14.30 20.11
N ARG A 138 -37.98 -13.11 19.68
CA ARG A 138 -38.78 -12.27 18.79
C ARG A 138 -38.89 -13.03 17.47
N ARG A 139 -40.09 -13.49 17.14
CA ARG A 139 -40.43 -13.79 15.75
C ARG A 139 -40.42 -12.45 15.02
N VAL A 140 -39.45 -12.27 14.14
CA VAL A 140 -39.48 -11.22 13.12
C VAL A 140 -39.92 -11.93 11.85
N ASP A 141 -41.19 -11.75 11.50
CA ASP A 141 -41.61 -11.84 10.11
C ASP A 141 -40.96 -10.65 9.39
N GLY A 142 -40.09 -10.95 8.44
CA GLY A 142 -39.35 -9.96 7.67
C GLY A 142 -38.38 -10.66 6.75
N ASP A 143 -38.77 -10.79 5.48
CA ASP A 143 -37.94 -11.27 4.38
C ASP A 143 -36.60 -10.52 4.36
N PHE A 144 -35.55 -11.20 4.78
CA PHE A 144 -34.17 -10.79 4.57
C PHE A 144 -33.36 -12.06 4.27
N GLU A 145 -32.95 -12.23 3.02
CA GLU A 145 -31.98 -13.25 2.63
C GLU A 145 -30.64 -12.96 3.32
N GLY A 146 -30.43 -13.59 4.48
CA GLY A 146 -29.18 -13.62 5.21
C GLY A 146 -28.86 -15.06 5.57
N ASP A 147 -27.84 -15.61 4.93
CA ASP A 147 -27.27 -16.94 5.12
C ASP A 147 -26.86 -17.20 6.59
N GLU A 148 -27.78 -17.72 7.39
CA GLU A 148 -27.52 -18.28 8.73
C GLU A 148 -26.93 -19.70 8.60
N SER A 149 -25.61 -19.79 8.51
CA SER A 149 -24.92 -21.07 8.74
C SER A 149 -24.76 -21.31 10.25
N ASN A 150 -25.70 -22.12 10.74
CA ASN A 150 -25.70 -22.79 12.04
C ASN A 150 -24.33 -23.45 12.29
N ALA A 151 -23.48 -22.84 13.13
CA ALA A 151 -22.22 -23.44 13.56
C ALA A 151 -22.52 -24.60 14.53
N SER A 152 -22.72 -25.77 13.95
CA SER A 152 -22.78 -27.05 14.65
C SER A 152 -21.52 -27.22 15.50
N LEU A 153 -21.75 -27.40 16.79
CA LEU A 153 -20.79 -27.75 17.82
C LEU A 153 -20.29 -29.20 17.62
N THR A 154 -19.58 -29.46 16.52
CA THR A 154 -18.90 -30.73 16.29
C THR A 154 -17.55 -30.46 15.63
N GLY A 155 -16.48 -30.85 16.32
CA GLY A 155 -15.10 -30.68 15.90
C GLY A 155 -14.79 -31.44 14.61
N ALA A 156 -15.06 -30.79 13.48
CA ALA A 156 -14.56 -31.17 12.18
C ALA A 156 -13.99 -29.91 11.51
N SER A 157 -12.67 -29.90 11.34
CA SER A 157 -11.96 -28.96 10.51
C SER A 157 -12.53 -28.97 9.10
N TYR A 158 -13.38 -28.00 8.78
CA TYR A 158 -13.39 -27.45 7.45
C TYR A 158 -12.64 -26.12 7.53
N SER A 159 -11.58 -26.03 6.73
CA SER A 159 -11.08 -24.75 6.26
C SER A 159 -12.29 -23.98 5.73
N SER A 160 -12.88 -23.13 6.56
CA SER A 160 -13.71 -22.04 6.06
C SER A 160 -12.72 -21.18 5.30
N SER A 161 -12.59 -21.47 4.01
CA SER A 161 -11.91 -20.62 3.04
C SER A 161 -12.76 -19.36 2.90
N ARG A 162 -12.85 -18.59 3.99
CA ARG A 162 -13.39 -17.26 3.99
C ARG A 162 -12.47 -16.51 3.06
N THR A 163 -13.00 -16.24 1.87
CA THR A 163 -12.27 -15.52 0.83
C THR A 163 -11.76 -14.24 1.48
N ARG A 164 -10.44 -14.16 1.70
CA ARG A 164 -9.83 -12.97 2.27
C ARG A 164 -9.74 -11.93 1.15
N PHE A 165 -10.25 -10.74 1.39
CA PHE A 165 -10.11 -9.61 0.47
C PHE A 165 -9.00 -8.70 0.98
N ALA A 166 -8.11 -8.29 0.08
CA ALA A 166 -7.18 -7.19 0.29
C ALA A 166 -7.79 -5.93 -0.31
N TYR A 167 -7.50 -4.77 0.27
CA TYR A 167 -7.79 -3.49 -0.34
C TYR A 167 -6.47 -2.84 -0.75
N ARG A 168 -6.39 -2.42 -2.01
CA ARG A 168 -5.25 -1.66 -2.52
C ARG A 168 -5.68 -0.21 -2.71
N VAL A 169 -5.04 0.69 -1.97
CA VAL A 169 -5.22 2.14 -2.10
C VAL A 169 -4.12 2.67 -3.01
N SER A 170 -4.49 3.37 -4.09
CA SER A 170 -3.55 4.07 -4.97
C SER A 170 -3.98 5.52 -5.11
N SER A 171 -3.13 6.46 -4.67
CA SER A 171 -3.40 7.90 -4.76
C SER A 171 -2.36 8.61 -5.63
N THR A 172 -2.83 9.61 -6.37
CA THR A 172 -2.04 10.54 -7.18
C THR A 172 -2.44 11.96 -6.82
N ALA A 173 -1.48 12.84 -6.65
CA ALA A 173 -1.72 14.26 -6.42
C ALA A 173 -0.92 15.08 -7.43
N ARG A 174 -1.59 16.09 -7.99
CA ARG A 174 -0.98 17.08 -8.88
C ARG A 174 -0.51 18.31 -8.10
N GLY A 175 -1.14 18.57 -6.96
CA GLY A 175 -0.92 19.73 -6.11
C GLY A 175 -0.45 19.36 -4.70
N PRO A 176 -0.41 20.35 -3.79
CA PRO A 176 0.08 20.21 -2.42
C PRO A 176 -0.86 19.42 -1.48
N VAL A 177 -2.06 19.08 -1.93
CA VAL A 177 -3.04 18.33 -1.15
C VAL A 177 -3.12 16.91 -1.69
N GLU A 178 -2.89 15.94 -0.82
CA GLU A 178 -2.88 14.53 -1.16
C GLU A 178 -3.86 13.76 -0.28
N PHE A 179 -4.31 12.60 -0.77
CA PHE A 179 -5.07 11.69 0.07
C PHE A 179 -4.13 10.95 1.01
N PHE A 180 -4.58 10.75 2.25
CA PHE A 180 -3.85 9.95 3.22
C PHE A 180 -3.63 8.52 2.70
N LYS A 181 -2.46 7.93 3.00
CA LYS A 181 -2.03 6.63 2.47
C LYS A 181 -2.98 5.48 2.83
N GLU A 182 -3.70 5.62 3.94
CA GLU A 182 -4.70 4.66 4.42
C GLU A 182 -6.08 5.31 4.36
N GLN A 183 -6.88 4.96 3.36
CA GLN A 183 -8.29 5.36 3.28
C GLN A 183 -9.19 4.29 3.88
N ASP A 184 -10.34 4.71 4.40
CA ASP A 184 -11.33 3.76 4.90
C ASP A 184 -11.94 2.95 3.75
N THR A 185 -12.06 1.65 3.99
CA THR A 185 -12.61 0.68 3.03
C THR A 185 -14.10 0.45 3.23
N HIS A 186 -14.69 1.06 4.26
CA HIS A 186 -16.08 0.89 4.67
C HIS A 186 -16.97 2.09 4.32
N GLY A 187 -16.42 3.15 3.71
CA GLY A 187 -17.18 4.35 3.35
C GLY A 187 -17.60 5.18 4.57
N LYS A 188 -16.84 5.16 5.67
CA LYS A 188 -17.12 5.94 6.88
C LYS A 188 -16.44 7.30 6.86
N TRP A 189 -15.25 7.39 6.29
CA TRP A 189 -14.51 8.64 6.21
C TRP A 189 -13.50 8.65 5.07
N ILE A 190 -13.11 9.85 4.65
CA ILE A 190 -12.06 10.11 3.68
C ILE A 190 -11.10 11.12 4.29
N LYS A 191 -9.80 10.89 4.19
CA LYS A 191 -8.79 11.76 4.83
C LYS A 191 -7.86 12.37 3.82
N ILE A 192 -7.68 13.68 3.90
CA ILE A 192 -6.74 14.45 3.08
C ILE A 192 -5.68 15.10 3.96
N HIS A 193 -4.50 15.36 3.40
CA HIS A 193 -3.44 16.09 4.08
C HIS A 193 -2.81 17.14 3.18
N ASN A 194 -2.32 18.22 3.79
CA ASN A 194 -1.47 19.19 3.11
C ASN A 194 0.00 18.76 3.25
N SER A 195 0.63 18.33 2.16
CA SER A 195 2.06 17.96 2.12
C SER A 195 2.99 19.16 1.89
N SER A 196 2.45 20.36 1.66
CA SER A 196 3.24 21.58 1.47
C SER A 196 3.60 22.27 2.79
N ASN A 197 4.53 23.23 2.67
CA ASN A 197 4.95 24.10 3.76
C ASN A 197 4.08 25.36 3.92
N ASP A 198 3.10 25.57 3.04
CA ASP A 198 2.24 26.76 3.03
C ASP A 198 0.79 26.39 3.36
N GLU A 199 0.06 27.35 3.94
CA GLU A 199 -1.36 27.16 4.22
C GLU A 199 -2.15 27.13 2.91
N MET A 200 -2.92 26.06 2.70
CA MET A 200 -3.69 25.86 1.48
C MET A 200 -5.18 26.14 1.71
N ASN A 201 -5.76 27.02 0.90
CA ASN A 201 -7.19 27.30 0.92
C ASN A 201 -7.92 26.36 -0.05
N LEU A 202 -8.83 25.52 0.46
CA LEU A 202 -9.66 24.62 -0.35
C LEU A 202 -11.07 25.18 -0.55
N GLY A 203 -11.23 26.49 -0.38
CA GLY A 203 -12.51 27.16 -0.50
C GLY A 203 -13.17 26.93 -1.86
N GLY A 204 -14.33 26.28 -1.86
CA GLY A 204 -15.07 26.00 -3.09
C GLY A 204 -14.67 24.72 -3.82
N TRP A 205 -13.64 24.02 -3.34
CA TRP A 205 -13.23 22.72 -3.86
C TRP A 205 -14.34 21.68 -3.63
N GLU A 206 -14.35 20.63 -4.47
CA GLU A 206 -15.31 19.55 -4.40
C GLU A 206 -14.59 18.20 -4.28
N LEU A 207 -15.04 17.39 -3.33
CA LEU A 207 -14.65 16.00 -3.21
C LEU A 207 -15.76 15.14 -3.81
N VAL A 208 -15.41 14.32 -4.79
CA VAL A 208 -16.34 13.42 -5.48
C VAL A 208 -15.96 11.99 -5.12
N HIS A 209 -16.88 11.25 -4.53
CA HIS A 209 -16.72 9.85 -4.19
C HIS A 209 -17.66 9.02 -5.05
N GLU A 210 -17.12 8.11 -5.85
CA GLU A 210 -17.86 7.19 -6.70
C GLU A 210 -17.57 5.76 -6.26
N ALA A 211 -18.60 5.02 -5.86
CA ALA A 211 -18.49 3.62 -5.47
C ALA A 211 -19.66 2.82 -6.07
N ASP A 212 -19.34 1.79 -6.86
CA ASP A 212 -20.31 0.85 -7.43
C ASP A 212 -21.58 1.54 -8.01
N GLY A 213 -21.39 2.65 -8.74
CA GLY A 213 -22.45 3.45 -9.39
C GLY A 213 -23.11 4.54 -8.52
N HIS A 214 -22.72 4.68 -7.26
CA HIS A 214 -23.21 5.74 -6.37
C HIS A 214 -22.20 6.88 -6.28
N GLU A 215 -22.60 8.07 -6.73
CA GLU A 215 -21.78 9.28 -6.67
C GLU A 215 -22.21 10.17 -5.49
N THR A 216 -21.24 10.59 -4.68
CA THR A 216 -21.43 11.47 -3.54
C THR A 216 -20.47 12.64 -3.61
N ARG A 217 -21.01 13.86 -3.66
CA ARG A 217 -20.22 15.10 -3.71
C ARG A 217 -20.23 15.85 -2.38
N PHE A 218 -19.05 16.22 -1.88
CA PHE A 218 -18.86 17.11 -0.74
C PHE A 218 -18.19 18.40 -1.19
N LYS A 219 -18.71 19.56 -0.77
CA LYS A 219 -18.15 20.86 -1.12
C LYS A 219 -17.54 21.53 0.11
N PHE A 220 -16.29 21.95 0.00
CA PHE A 220 -15.59 22.65 1.07
C PHE A 220 -16.16 24.07 1.24
N SER A 221 -16.22 24.52 2.50
CA SER A 221 -16.62 25.88 2.84
C SER A 221 -15.64 26.88 2.23
N ARG A 222 -16.12 28.06 1.78
CA ARG A 222 -15.27 29.10 1.17
C ARG A 222 -14.15 29.61 2.09
N ALA A 223 -14.31 29.45 3.40
CA ALA A 223 -13.33 29.86 4.40
C ALA A 223 -12.46 28.69 4.91
N PHE A 224 -12.52 27.51 4.26
CA PHE A 224 -11.77 26.35 4.70
C PHE A 224 -10.31 26.43 4.26
N SER A 225 -9.41 26.56 5.23
CA SER A 225 -7.98 26.50 5.03
C SER A 225 -7.34 25.34 5.81
N LEU A 226 -6.34 24.72 5.21
CA LEU A 226 -5.61 23.58 5.74
C LEU A 226 -4.15 23.99 5.96
N LYS A 227 -3.73 24.01 7.23
CA LYS A 227 -2.36 24.35 7.63
C LYS A 227 -1.33 23.36 7.07
N PRO A 228 -0.05 23.74 6.97
CA PRO A 228 1.04 22.85 6.57
C PRO A 228 1.08 21.60 7.44
N GLY A 229 1.14 20.41 6.83
CA GLY A 229 1.15 19.12 7.53
C GLY A 229 -0.15 18.76 8.26
N ALA A 230 -1.20 19.58 8.18
CA ALA A 230 -2.47 19.28 8.83
C ALA A 230 -3.27 18.24 8.05
N LEU A 231 -4.04 17.45 8.80
CA LEU A 231 -4.94 16.42 8.29
C LEU A 231 -6.38 16.94 8.41
N CYS A 232 -7.20 16.63 7.40
CA CYS A 232 -8.64 16.83 7.44
C CYS A 232 -9.35 15.52 7.15
N THR A 233 -10.23 15.11 8.06
CA THR A 233 -11.10 13.94 7.91
C THR A 233 -12.50 14.41 7.51
N ILE A 234 -12.99 13.91 6.38
CA ILE A 234 -14.36 14.09 5.94
C ILE A 234 -15.14 12.85 6.34
N TRP A 235 -16.08 12.99 7.26
CA TRP A 235 -16.92 11.94 7.82
C TRP A 235 -18.23 11.81 7.04
N SER A 236 -18.59 10.55 6.77
CA SER A 236 -19.92 10.17 6.33
C SER A 236 -20.94 10.45 7.44
N GLN A 237 -22.18 10.84 7.09
CA GLN A 237 -23.19 11.14 8.10
C GLN A 237 -23.63 9.90 8.89
N ASP A 238 -23.70 8.75 8.22
CA ASP A 238 -24.09 7.46 8.80
C ASP A 238 -22.96 6.75 9.56
N ALA A 239 -21.76 7.32 9.60
CA ALA A 239 -20.66 6.76 10.37
C ALA A 239 -20.93 6.90 11.87
N GLU A 240 -20.98 5.76 12.58
CA GLU A 240 -21.00 5.72 14.04
C GLU A 240 -19.77 6.44 14.61
N GLY A 241 -19.99 7.47 15.43
CA GLY A 241 -18.91 8.26 16.04
C GLY A 241 -18.34 9.38 15.17
N ASN A 242 -19.09 9.88 14.18
CA ASN A 242 -18.65 11.05 13.40
C ASN A 242 -18.34 12.28 14.29
N SER A 243 -17.37 13.09 13.84
CA SER A 243 -16.89 14.28 14.54
C SER A 243 -16.99 15.49 13.61
N HIS A 244 -17.46 16.63 14.13
CA HIS A 244 -17.50 17.89 13.40
C HIS A 244 -16.73 18.98 14.16
N ASN A 245 -15.42 19.06 13.87
CA ASN A 245 -14.51 20.04 14.45
C ASN A 245 -13.61 20.65 13.34
N PRO A 246 -14.14 21.60 12.56
CA PRO A 246 -13.37 22.25 11.50
C PRO A 246 -12.12 22.96 12.06
N PRO A 247 -10.95 22.89 11.38
CA PRO A 247 -10.73 22.33 10.05
C PRO A 247 -10.31 20.84 10.02
N ALA A 248 -10.12 20.20 11.19
CA ALA A 248 -9.58 18.85 11.29
C ALA A 248 -10.62 17.75 10.97
N ASP A 249 -11.88 17.96 11.38
CA ASP A 249 -12.98 17.03 11.12
C ASP A 249 -14.18 17.75 10.51
N LEU A 250 -14.63 17.28 9.35
CA LEU A 250 -15.81 17.78 8.64
C LEU A 250 -16.81 16.64 8.49
N THR A 251 -18.06 16.82 8.89
CA THR A 251 -19.11 15.82 8.65
C THR A 251 -20.00 16.27 7.50
N MET A 252 -20.27 15.37 6.56
CA MET A 252 -21.22 15.62 5.49
C MET A 252 -22.64 15.79 6.04
N LYS A 253 -23.41 16.69 5.42
CA LYS A 253 -24.83 16.89 5.74
C LYS A 253 -25.69 16.23 4.66
N ASN A 254 -26.61 15.39 5.08
CA ASN A 254 -27.57 14.63 4.27
C ASN A 254 -26.93 13.76 3.18
N LYS A 255 -25.71 13.28 3.41
CA LYS A 255 -24.97 12.48 2.44
C LYS A 255 -24.07 11.47 3.17
N SER A 256 -23.87 10.33 2.53
CA SER A 256 -22.99 9.28 3.03
C SER A 256 -22.06 8.78 1.94
N PHE A 257 -20.85 8.36 2.31
CA PHE A 257 -20.02 7.57 1.41
C PHE A 257 -20.53 6.13 1.40
N HIS A 258 -20.29 5.45 0.28
CA HIS A 258 -20.79 4.10 0.06
C HIS A 258 -19.60 3.15 -0.01
N PRO A 259 -19.62 2.01 0.70
CA PRO A 259 -18.61 0.98 0.49
C PRO A 259 -18.75 0.42 -0.93
N GLY A 260 -17.61 0.17 -1.59
CA GLY A 260 -17.60 -0.36 -2.95
C GLY A 260 -16.46 -1.34 -3.20
N THR A 261 -16.57 -2.07 -4.31
CA THR A 261 -15.53 -3.00 -4.78
C THR A 261 -14.41 -2.24 -5.50
N ASP A 262 -14.78 -1.25 -6.30
CA ASP A 262 -13.89 -0.29 -6.92
C ASP A 262 -14.40 1.11 -6.57
N VAL A 263 -13.67 1.80 -5.69
CA VAL A 263 -14.03 3.13 -5.23
C VAL A 263 -13.05 4.13 -5.81
N THR A 264 -13.57 5.18 -6.44
CA THR A 264 -12.78 6.31 -6.93
C THR A 264 -13.16 7.57 -6.15
N ILE A 265 -12.14 8.26 -5.66
CA ILE A 265 -12.28 9.52 -4.93
C ILE A 265 -11.48 10.57 -5.70
N LEU A 266 -12.13 11.67 -6.06
CA LEU A 266 -11.52 12.80 -6.75
C LEU A 266 -11.60 14.03 -5.87
N LEU A 267 -10.54 14.84 -5.90
CA LEU A 267 -10.49 16.17 -5.33
C LEU A 267 -10.38 17.16 -6.49
N LEU A 268 -11.41 17.99 -6.64
CA LEU A 268 -11.54 18.99 -7.69
C LEU A 268 -11.38 20.39 -7.10
N ASP A 269 -10.66 21.25 -7.82
CA ASP A 269 -10.53 22.67 -7.50
C ASP A 269 -11.88 23.42 -7.69
N ALA A 270 -11.93 24.70 -7.33
CA ALA A 270 -13.04 25.61 -7.58
C ALA A 270 -13.41 25.72 -9.07
N ASP A 271 -12.45 25.51 -9.97
CA ASP A 271 -12.64 25.50 -11.42
C ASP A 271 -13.09 24.13 -11.97
N GLY A 272 -13.15 23.09 -11.13
CA GLY A 272 -13.54 21.73 -11.52
C GLY A 272 -12.38 20.86 -12.05
N GLU A 273 -11.14 21.35 -11.97
CA GLU A 273 -9.94 20.62 -12.37
C GLU A 273 -9.50 19.59 -11.32
N GLU A 274 -9.03 18.41 -11.75
CA GLU A 274 -8.54 17.35 -10.86
C GLU A 274 -7.20 17.75 -10.21
N GLN A 275 -7.20 17.84 -8.88
CA GLN A 275 -6.02 18.15 -8.06
C GLN A 275 -5.44 16.89 -7.40
N ALA A 276 -6.29 15.95 -7.01
CA ALA A 276 -5.87 14.65 -6.51
C ALA A 276 -6.91 13.58 -6.83
N LYS A 277 -6.44 12.35 -6.93
CA LYS A 277 -7.25 11.16 -7.14
C LYS A 277 -6.79 10.06 -6.20
N CYS A 278 -7.74 9.29 -5.71
CA CYS A 278 -7.51 8.09 -4.92
C CYS A 278 -8.42 6.99 -5.45
N THR A 279 -7.87 5.79 -5.60
CA THR A 279 -8.60 4.60 -6.03
C THR A 279 -8.40 3.52 -4.98
N VAL A 280 -9.49 2.92 -4.51
CA VAL A 280 -9.51 1.84 -3.53
C VAL A 280 -10.11 0.62 -4.20
N LYS A 281 -9.26 -0.37 -4.49
CA LYS A 281 -9.66 -1.61 -5.18
C LYS A 281 -9.66 -2.78 -4.23
N ARG A 282 -10.77 -3.51 -4.18
CA ARG A 282 -10.90 -4.75 -3.44
C ARG A 282 -10.45 -5.94 -4.29
N GLU A 283 -9.36 -6.58 -3.90
CA GLU A 283 -8.81 -7.75 -4.58
C GLU A 283 -9.00 -9.02 -3.74
N LYS A 284 -9.35 -10.12 -4.40
CA LYS A 284 -9.47 -11.43 -3.76
C LYS A 284 -8.07 -12.02 -3.52
N ILE A 285 -7.69 -12.20 -2.25
CA ILE A 285 -6.47 -12.90 -1.89
C ILE A 285 -6.72 -14.39 -2.12
N ARG A 286 -5.97 -14.98 -3.05
CA ARG A 286 -5.95 -16.44 -3.21
C ARG A 286 -5.32 -17.04 -1.94
N PRO A 287 -5.95 -18.01 -1.28
CA PRO A 287 -5.28 -18.72 -0.20
C PRO A 287 -4.00 -19.33 -0.76
N GLY A 288 -2.86 -19.04 -0.11
CA GLY A 288 -1.59 -19.65 -0.45
C GLY A 288 -1.75 -21.16 -0.45
N VAL A 289 -1.26 -21.81 -1.50
CA VAL A 289 -1.22 -23.26 -1.60
C VAL A 289 -0.43 -23.75 -0.39
N ASN A 290 -1.11 -24.43 0.55
CA ASN A 290 -0.43 -25.21 1.57
C ASN A 290 0.44 -26.22 0.84
N PHE A 291 1.76 -26.10 0.97
CA PHE A 291 2.65 -27.20 0.67
C PHE A 291 2.40 -28.27 1.74
N ASP A 292 1.49 -29.20 1.42
CA ASP A 292 1.40 -30.45 2.16
C ASP A 292 2.78 -31.11 2.11
N ARG A 293 3.44 -31.14 3.27
CA ARG A 293 4.56 -32.02 3.53
C ARG A 293 4.04 -33.45 3.37
N LYS A 294 4.18 -34.01 2.17
CA LYS A 294 3.97 -35.44 1.94
C LYS A 294 4.96 -36.20 2.81
N SER A 295 4.42 -36.79 3.87
CA SER A 295 5.00 -37.88 4.63
C SER A 295 5.41 -39.01 3.68
N GLY A 296 6.62 -39.53 3.91
CA GLY A 296 7.21 -40.57 3.10
C GLY A 296 6.41 -41.88 3.16
N VAL A 297 6.29 -42.50 1.99
CA VAL A 297 6.12 -43.95 1.88
C VAL A 297 7.16 -44.43 0.88
N ARG A 298 8.09 -45.23 1.40
CA ARG A 298 9.03 -46.05 0.62
C ARG A 298 8.24 -46.94 -0.34
N ALA A 299 8.60 -46.91 -1.62
CA ALA A 299 8.36 -48.03 -2.53
C ALA A 299 9.72 -48.53 -3.03
N HIS A 300 9.99 -49.79 -2.71
CA HIS A 300 11.13 -50.59 -3.13
C HIS A 300 11.09 -50.81 -4.65
N ASP A 301 12.28 -50.84 -5.25
CA ASP A 301 12.75 -51.60 -6.41
C ASP A 301 11.78 -51.93 -7.56
N GLU A 302 12.13 -51.47 -8.76
CA GLU A 302 12.53 -52.41 -9.82
C GLU A 302 13.40 -51.68 -10.86
N VAL A 303 14.68 -52.08 -10.91
CA VAL A 303 15.65 -51.69 -11.93
C VAL A 303 15.42 -52.60 -13.13
N SER A 304 14.95 -52.04 -14.25
CA SER A 304 15.06 -52.68 -15.56
C SER A 304 15.85 -51.77 -16.49
N VAL A 305 17.09 -52.19 -16.72
CA VAL A 305 18.04 -51.70 -17.70
C VAL A 305 17.53 -52.04 -19.11
N LEU A 306 17.38 -51.05 -19.99
CA LEU A 306 17.50 -51.29 -21.43
C LEU A 306 18.28 -50.15 -22.09
N ILE A 307 19.49 -50.51 -22.49
CA ILE A 307 20.41 -49.77 -23.34
C ILE A 307 19.88 -49.82 -24.78
N GLY A 308 19.92 -48.69 -25.48
CA GLY A 308 19.56 -48.62 -26.90
C GLY A 308 19.97 -47.31 -27.54
N PHE A 309 21.29 -47.15 -27.76
CA PHE A 309 21.83 -46.22 -28.75
C PHE A 309 21.18 -46.47 -30.13
N ASN A 310 20.84 -45.41 -30.85
CA ASN A 310 21.22 -45.30 -32.26
C ASN A 310 21.09 -43.87 -32.78
N PHE A 311 22.24 -43.37 -33.23
CA PHE A 311 22.41 -42.23 -34.12
C PHE A 311 22.04 -42.66 -35.56
N SER A 312 21.33 -41.78 -36.26
CA SER A 312 21.54 -41.47 -37.68
C SER A 312 20.99 -40.07 -37.92
#